data_AF-A0A2P8CUU3-F1
#
_entry.id   AF-A0A2P8CUU3-F1
#
_cell.length_a   1.000
_cell.length_b   1.000
_cell.length_c   1.000
_cell.angle_alpha   90.00
_cell.angle_beta   90.00
_cell.angle_gamma   90.00
#
_symmetry.space_group_name_H-M   'P 1'
#
loop_
_entity.id
_entity.type
_entity.pdbx_description
1 polymer ?
#
loop_
_entity_poly.entity_id
_entity_poly.type
_entity_poly.pdbx_seq_one_letter_code
_entity_poly.pdbx_strand_id
1 'polypeptide(L)'
;MSLDEPRPLAREISAFLTTLRHRTENRTLGVPPASGDADVLAWKSSLLDRIAAQTDDPETHQVAANARTQLDAARSAETRGGGL
;
A
#
# COMPACT_ATOMS: atom_id res chain seq x y z
N MET A 1 2.76 -7.63 33.82
CA MET A 1 3.51 -7.02 32.70
C MET A 1 3.03 -7.68 31.43
N SER A 2 2.04 -7.11 30.77
CA SER A 2 1.68 -7.57 29.42
C SER A 2 2.68 -6.92 28.48
N LEU A 3 3.51 -7.74 27.83
CA LEU A 3 4.36 -7.29 26.74
C LEU A 3 3.41 -6.79 25.65
N ASP A 4 3.44 -5.49 25.41
CA ASP A 4 2.76 -4.81 24.32
C ASP A 4 3.38 -5.31 23.01
N GLU A 5 3.02 -6.52 22.59
CA GLU A 5 3.38 -6.99 21.26
C GLU A 5 2.71 -6.02 20.27
N PRO A 6 3.48 -5.35 19.39
CA PRO A 6 2.86 -4.51 18.40
C PRO A 6 1.91 -5.40 17.61
N ARG A 7 0.62 -5.05 17.70
CA ARG A 7 -0.49 -5.77 17.05
C ARG A 7 -0.05 -6.11 15.62
N PRO A 8 -0.35 -7.30 15.07
CA PRO A 8 0.12 -7.73 13.75
C PRO A 8 0.05 -6.64 12.68
N LEU A 9 -1.02 -5.84 12.72
CA LEU A 9 -1.26 -4.69 11.86
C LEU A 9 -0.21 -3.56 11.98
N ALA A 10 0.26 -3.24 13.19
CA ALA A 10 1.30 -2.25 13.41
C ALA A 10 2.65 -2.68 12.79
N ARG A 11 3.01 -3.97 12.92
CA ARG A 11 4.20 -4.52 12.26
C ARG A 11 4.09 -4.41 10.73
N GLU A 12 2.92 -4.72 10.17
CA GLU A 12 2.66 -4.60 8.74
C GLU A 12 2.69 -3.15 8.24
N ILE A 13 2.14 -2.19 9.00
CA ILE A 13 2.22 -0.75 8.68
C ILE A 13 3.68 -0.31 8.66
N SER A 14 4.48 -0.67 9.67
CA SER A 14 5.90 -0.34 9.71
C SER A 14 6.68 -0.95 8.54
N ALA A 15 6.38 -2.20 8.18
CA ALA A 15 6.96 -2.83 7.01
C ALA A 15 6.62 -2.07 5.72
N PHE A 16 5.35 -1.70 5.53
CA PHE A 16 4.90 -0.91 4.38
C PHE A 16 5.63 0.43 4.27
N LEU A 17 5.71 1.18 5.37
CA LEU A 17 6.40 2.48 5.39
C LEU A 17 7.90 2.34 5.12
N THR A 18 8.52 1.27 5.61
CA THR A 18 9.94 0.97 5.38
C THR A 18 10.20 0.69 3.89
N THR A 19 9.37 -0.14 3.27
CA THR A 19 9.46 -0.41 1.83
C THR A 19 9.21 0.85 1.00
N LEU A 20 8.23 1.68 1.38
CA LEU A 20 7.94 2.94 0.68
C LEU A 20 9.12 3.91 0.75
N ARG A 21 9.78 3.99 1.92
CA ARG A 21 10.99 4.80 2.11
C ARG A 21 12.12 4.31 1.21
N HIS A 22 12.45 3.01 1.26
CA HIS A 22 13.49 2.42 0.42
C HIS A 22 13.23 2.64 -1.07
N ARG A 23 11.98 2.51 -1.53
CA ARG A 23 11.61 2.79 -2.93
C ARG A 23 11.88 4.25 -3.30
N THR A 24 11.57 5.19 -2.42
CA THR A 24 11.78 6.63 -2.63
C THR A 24 13.26 6.98 -2.68
N GLU A 25 14.05 6.41 -1.76
CA GLU A 25 15.51 6.55 -1.74
C GLU A 25 16.14 5.99 -3.02
N ASN A 26 15.77 4.77 -3.41
CA ASN A 26 16.27 4.11 -4.62
C ASN A 26 15.90 4.88 -5.91
N ARG A 27 14.69 5.47 -5.96
CA ARG A 27 14.29 6.34 -7.07
C ARG A 27 15.17 7.58 -7.18
N THR A 28 15.55 8.17 -6.05
CA THR A 28 16.47 9.32 -5.99
C THR A 28 17.87 8.95 -6.49
N LEU A 29 18.28 7.70 -6.28
CA LEU A 29 19.55 7.15 -6.76
C LEU A 29 19.50 6.65 -8.22
N GLY A 30 18.36 6.81 -8.91
CA GLY A 30 18.20 6.33 -10.29
C GLY A 30 18.10 4.81 -10.42
N VAL A 31 17.91 4.08 -9.32
CA VAL A 31 17.74 2.63 -9.33
C VAL A 31 16.29 2.32 -9.74
N PRO A 32 16.07 1.52 -10.81
CA PRO A 32 14.73 1.14 -11.21
C PRO A 32 14.06 0.32 -10.09
N PRO A 33 12.77 0.54 -9.81
CA PRO A 33 12.09 -0.15 -8.73
C PRO A 33 11.91 -1.64 -9.06
N ALA A 34 12.13 -2.51 -8.07
CA ALA A 34 11.97 -3.96 -8.21
C ALA A 34 10.49 -4.40 -8.37
N SER A 35 9.52 -3.51 -8.11
CA SER A 35 8.09 -3.78 -8.21
C SER A 35 7.39 -2.60 -8.88
N GLY A 36 6.29 -2.84 -9.60
CA GLY A 36 5.51 -1.81 -10.27
C GLY A 36 4.87 -0.82 -9.29
N ASP A 37 4.35 0.30 -9.81
CA ASP A 37 3.56 1.22 -8.98
C ASP A 37 2.22 0.56 -8.56
N ALA A 38 1.65 -0.32 -9.38
CA ALA A 38 0.46 -1.10 -9.02
C ALA A 38 0.71 -2.08 -7.86
N ASP A 39 1.90 -2.67 -7.74
CA ASP A 39 2.21 -3.60 -6.64
C ASP A 39 2.20 -2.89 -5.28
N VAL A 40 2.75 -1.68 -5.22
CA VAL A 40 2.75 -0.85 -4.01
C VAL A 40 1.32 -0.42 -3.65
N LEU A 41 0.52 -0.05 -4.66
CA LEU A 41 -0.89 0.29 -4.45
C LEU A 41 -1.72 -0.93 -4.03
N ALA A 42 -1.39 -2.13 -4.52
CA ALA A 42 -2.05 -3.37 -4.12
C ALA A 42 -1.80 -3.64 -2.64
N TRP A 43 -0.54 -3.53 -2.18
CA TRP A 43 -0.23 -3.68 -0.77
C TRP A 43 -0.92 -2.60 0.10
N LYS A 44 -0.88 -1.33 -0.33
CA LYS A 44 -1.59 -0.23 0.36
C LYS A 44 -3.08 -0.53 0.50
N SER A 45 -3.74 -0.96 -0.58
CA SER A 45 -5.19 -1.26 -0.56
C SER A 45 -5.53 -2.40 0.41
N SER A 46 -4.76 -3.49 0.39
CA SER A 46 -4.94 -4.64 1.28
C SER A 46 -4.75 -4.28 2.76
N LEU A 47 -3.79 -3.41 3.06
CA LEU A 47 -3.58 -2.90 4.42
C LEU A 47 -4.77 -2.05 4.89
N LEU A 48 -5.25 -1.13 4.04
CA LEU A 48 -6.38 -0.26 4.37
C LEU A 48 -7.69 -1.04 4.50
N ASP A 49 -7.93 -2.06 3.67
CA ASP A 49 -9.10 -2.95 3.81
C ASP A 49 -9.08 -3.70 5.14
N ARG A 50 -7.91 -4.16 5.60
CA ARG A 50 -7.78 -4.81 6.93
C ARG A 50 -7.95 -3.84 8.09
N ILE A 51 -7.52 -2.59 7.95
CA ILE A 51 -7.79 -1.55 8.96
C ILE A 51 -9.30 -1.25 9.00
N ALA A 52 -9.93 -1.08 7.84
CA ALA A 52 -11.37 -0.83 7.72
C ALA A 52 -12.20 -1.99 8.31
N ALA A 53 -11.79 -3.24 8.12
CA ALA A 53 -12.46 -4.40 8.71
C ALA A 53 -12.41 -4.45 10.25
N GLN A 54 -11.56 -3.65 10.89
CA GLN A 54 -11.39 -3.59 12.35
C GLN A 54 -12.04 -2.35 12.99
N THR A 55 -12.75 -1.53 12.22
CA THR A 55 -13.39 -0.30 12.69
C THR A 55 -14.74 -0.05 12.01
N ASP A 56 -15.67 0.59 12.72
CA ASP A 56 -16.93 1.09 12.16
C ASP A 56 -16.83 2.53 11.65
N ASP A 57 -15.62 3.10 11.63
CA ASP A 57 -15.38 4.47 11.18
C ASP A 57 -15.62 4.64 9.67
N PRO A 58 -16.64 5.42 9.24
CA PRO A 58 -16.99 5.56 7.83
C PRO A 58 -15.89 6.24 7.01
N GLU A 59 -15.06 7.10 7.62
CA GLU A 59 -13.93 7.72 6.95
C GLU A 59 -12.89 6.67 6.56
N THR A 60 -12.57 5.75 7.47
CA THR A 60 -11.65 4.62 7.19
C THR A 60 -12.16 3.75 6.03
N HIS A 61 -13.46 3.42 6.01
CA HIS A 61 -14.07 2.68 4.90
C HIS A 61 -13.97 3.43 3.57
N GLN A 62 -14.17 4.75 3.59
CA GLN A 62 -14.03 5.59 2.40
C GLN A 62 -12.58 5.64 1.90
N VAL A 63 -11.60 5.74 2.80
CA VAL A 63 -10.17 5.71 2.46
C VAL A 63 -9.78 4.38 1.82
N ALA A 64 -10.28 3.25 2.33
CA ALA A 64 -10.06 1.94 1.75
C ALA A 64 -10.69 1.80 0.35
N ALA A 65 -11.91 2.31 0.17
CA ALA A 65 -12.56 2.37 -1.15
C ALA A 65 -11.76 3.21 -2.16
N ASN A 66 -11.28 4.39 -1.76
CA ASN A 66 -10.46 5.26 -2.60
C ASN A 66 -9.14 4.59 -3.00
N ALA A 67 -8.52 3.84 -2.10
CA ALA A 67 -7.29 3.10 -2.38
C ALA A 67 -7.49 1.99 -3.43
N ARG A 68 -8.63 1.28 -3.38
CA ARG A 68 -9.00 0.30 -4.40
C ARG A 68 -9.19 0.95 -5.77
N THR A 69 -9.89 2.07 -5.85
CA THR A 69 -10.03 2.85 -7.10
C THR A 69 -8.69 3.29 -7.68
N GLN A 70 -7.75 3.73 -6.82
CA GLN A 70 -6.39 4.10 -7.25
C GLN A 70 -5.63 2.90 -7.83
N LEU A 71 -5.74 1.73 -7.20
CA LEU A 71 -5.13 0.49 -7.71
C LEU A 71 -5.70 0.09 -9.07
N ASP A 72 -7.01 0.13 -9.23
CA ASP A 72 -7.67 -0.24 -10.50
C ASP A 72 -7.28 0.72 -11.63
N ALA A 73 -7.17 2.02 -11.33
CA ALA A 73 -6.67 3.01 -12.28
C ALA A 73 -5.21 2.73 -12.69
N ALA A 74 -4.34 2.40 -11.72
CA ALA A 74 -2.94 2.07 -11.98
C ALA A 74 -2.80 0.81 -12.85
N ARG A 75 -3.51 -0.27 -12.52
CA ARG A 75 -3.54 -1.50 -13.32
C ARG A 75 -4.04 -1.27 -14.74
N SER A 76 -5.07 -0.43 -14.88
CA SER A 76 -5.62 -0.05 -16.18
C SER A 76 -4.66 0.80 -17.00
N ALA A 77 -3.80 1.60 -16.36
CA ALA A 77 -2.76 2.38 -17.02
C ALA A 77 -1.58 1.50 -17.45
N GLU A 78 -1.13 0.57 -16.60
CA GLU A 78 -0.08 -0.40 -16.93
C GLU A 78 -0.51 -1.30 -18.11
N THR A 79 -1.75 -1.77 -18.11
CA THR A 79 -2.30 -2.57 -19.24
C THR A 79 -2.30 -1.78 -20.56
N ARG A 80 -2.54 -0.47 -20.52
CA ARG A 80 -2.52 0.40 -21.71
C ARG A 80 -1.10 0.81 -22.13
N GLY A 81 -0.15 0.87 -21.20
CA GLY A 81 1.24 1.25 -21.44
C GLY A 81 2.18 0.09 -21.80
N GLY A 82 1.82 -1.15 -21.47
CA GLY A 82 2.61 -2.36 -21.75
C GLY A 82 2.38 -2.99 -23.13
N GLY A 83 1.70 -2.31 -24.05
CA GLY A 83 1.45 -2.74 -25.42
C GLY A 83 2.51 -2.27 -26.42
N LEU A 84 3.80 -2.45 -26.09
CA LEU A 84 4.94 -2.22 -27.00
C LEU A 84 5.85 -3.44 -27.02
#